data_AF-A0A932JR20-F1
#
_entry.id   AF-A0A932JR20-F1
#
_cell.length_a   1.000
_cell.length_b   1.000
_cell.length_c   1.000
_cell.angle_alpha   90.00
_cell.angle_beta   90.00
_cell.angle_gamma   90.00
#
_symmetry.space_group_name_H-M   'P 1'
#
loop_
_entity.id
_entity.type
_entity.pdbx_description
1 polymer ?
#
loop_
_entity_poly.entity_id
_entity_poly.type
_entity_poly.pdbx_seq_one_letter_code
_entity_poly.pdbx_strand_id
1 'polypeptide(L)'
;MKSLLLLLALSSAARADEAVNASSITYRVESEVGAQLIFGRCTGTLNDPKGALAKLGIKAAALAEGVRCVAGDFDGNGTLDFALTCPYWDKGTSACRDIAVVFFSADGAQRTETFKHPRRPELFLYRPGSERRPRGEPASRFDALVDWGEGAMNMFYIHDPKKGRLRFNKYRSEGS
;
A
#
# COMPACT_ATOMS: atom_id res chain seq x y z
N MET A 1 -15.49 -5.19 -49.21
CA MET A 1 -15.40 -6.30 -48.23
C MET A 1 -15.24 -5.69 -46.85
N LYS A 2 -16.01 -6.19 -45.89
CA LYS A 2 -16.12 -5.71 -44.49
C LYS A 2 -14.90 -6.13 -43.66
N SER A 3 -14.71 -5.40 -42.54
CA SER A 3 -13.91 -5.74 -41.35
C SER A 3 -12.39 -5.53 -41.48
N LEU A 4 -11.67 -5.07 -40.45
CA LEU A 4 -11.95 -5.14 -39.02
C LEU A 4 -11.30 -3.95 -38.30
N LEU A 5 -12.10 -3.26 -37.49
CA LEU A 5 -11.66 -2.30 -36.48
C LEU A 5 -10.85 -3.06 -35.43
N LEU A 6 -9.57 -2.73 -35.22
CA LEU A 6 -8.82 -3.19 -34.05
C LEU A 6 -8.49 -1.97 -33.19
N LEU A 7 -9.46 -1.52 -32.39
CA LEU A 7 -9.18 -0.76 -31.18
C LEU A 7 -8.44 -1.71 -30.23
N LEU A 8 -7.11 -1.66 -30.22
CA LEU A 8 -6.34 -2.13 -29.07
C LEU A 8 -6.48 -1.07 -27.97
N ALA A 9 -7.52 -1.21 -27.17
CA ALA A 9 -7.59 -0.57 -25.87
C ALA A 9 -6.57 -1.25 -24.94
N LEU A 10 -5.30 -0.84 -25.03
CA LEU A 10 -4.33 -1.03 -23.95
C LEU A 10 -4.54 0.11 -22.94
N SER A 11 -5.60 -0.01 -22.16
CA SER A 11 -5.90 0.88 -21.04
C SER A 11 -5.84 0.08 -19.75
N SER A 12 -5.31 0.72 -18.70
CA SER A 12 -5.28 0.29 -17.29
C SER A 12 -4.06 -0.55 -16.87
N ALA A 13 -2.90 0.11 -16.87
CA ALA A 13 -1.99 0.02 -15.74
C ALA A 13 -1.58 1.46 -15.40
N ALA A 14 -2.47 2.20 -14.73
CA ALA A 14 -2.10 3.48 -14.14
C ALA A 14 -0.91 3.19 -13.22
N ARG A 15 0.24 3.82 -13.50
CA ARG A 15 1.41 3.70 -12.63
C ARG A 15 1.12 4.51 -11.37
N ALA A 16 1.55 4.07 -10.18
CA ALA A 16 1.46 4.89 -8.97
C ALA A 16 2.10 6.29 -9.12
N ASP A 17 2.99 6.48 -10.09
CA ASP A 17 3.62 7.77 -10.40
C ASP A 17 2.65 8.72 -11.14
N GLU A 18 1.54 8.20 -11.66
CA GLU A 18 0.47 8.92 -12.34
C GLU A 18 -0.80 9.05 -11.47
N ALA A 19 -0.84 8.36 -10.32
CA ALA A 19 -1.98 8.42 -9.42
C ALA A 19 -2.12 9.82 -8.81
N VAL A 20 -3.36 10.32 -8.78
CA VAL A 20 -3.66 11.65 -8.26
C VAL A 20 -3.79 11.59 -6.74
N ASN A 21 -3.18 12.53 -6.03
CA ASN A 21 -3.44 12.70 -4.61
C ASN A 21 -4.72 13.53 -4.41
N ALA A 22 -5.86 12.87 -4.19
CA ALA A 22 -7.14 13.53 -3.89
C ALA A 22 -7.31 13.89 -2.40
N SER A 23 -6.29 13.64 -1.56
CA SER A 23 -6.34 13.82 -0.12
C SER A 23 -5.59 15.07 0.36
N SER A 24 -5.72 15.40 1.64
CA SER A 24 -4.86 16.40 2.30
C SER A 24 -3.50 15.85 2.74
N ILE A 25 -3.23 14.56 2.50
CA ILE A 25 -2.01 13.91 2.97
C ILE A 25 -0.84 14.33 2.11
N THR A 26 0.21 14.83 2.75
CA THR A 26 1.52 15.00 2.14
C THR A 26 2.35 13.77 2.43
N TYR A 27 2.91 13.18 1.37
CA TYR A 27 3.82 12.05 1.47
C TYR A 27 5.23 12.47 1.08
N ARG A 28 6.21 12.14 1.93
CA ARG A 28 7.63 12.38 1.69
C ARG A 28 8.37 11.06 1.73
N VAL A 29 8.96 10.67 0.60
CA VAL A 29 9.83 9.48 0.52
C VAL A 29 11.03 9.66 1.46
N GLU A 30 11.31 8.66 2.28
CA GLU A 30 12.48 8.64 3.17
C GLU A 30 13.54 7.62 2.74
N SER A 31 13.12 6.59 2.00
CA SER A 31 14.02 5.57 1.50
C SER A 31 13.56 5.11 0.13
N GLU A 32 14.51 5.08 -0.78
CA GLU A 32 14.45 4.42 -2.08
C GLU A 32 15.74 3.60 -2.20
N VAL A 33 15.65 2.28 -1.98
CA VAL A 33 16.81 1.39 -2.16
C VAL A 33 16.59 0.57 -3.42
N GLY A 34 17.28 0.97 -4.49
CA GLY A 34 17.00 0.50 -5.84
C GLY A 34 15.57 0.84 -6.29
N ALA A 35 15.09 0.22 -7.36
CA ALA A 35 13.78 0.54 -7.95
C ALA A 35 12.55 -0.02 -7.20
N GLN A 36 12.69 -0.52 -5.96
CA GLN A 36 11.64 -1.36 -5.34
C GLN A 36 11.34 -1.09 -3.85
N LEU A 37 12.26 -0.51 -3.07
CA LEU A 37 12.02 -0.31 -1.64
C LEU A 37 11.61 1.14 -1.39
N ILE A 38 10.31 1.43 -1.45
CA ILE A 38 9.78 2.80 -1.27
C ILE A 38 8.90 2.85 -0.02
N PHE A 39 9.28 3.68 0.94
CA PHE A 39 8.46 4.11 2.09
C PHE A 39 8.81 5.55 2.47
N GLY A 40 7.98 6.16 3.33
CA GLY A 40 8.24 7.51 3.80
C GLY A 40 7.38 7.96 4.96
N ARG A 41 7.16 9.27 5.07
CA ARG A 41 6.28 9.89 6.08
C ARG A 41 5.05 10.50 5.46
N CYS A 42 3.92 10.26 6.10
CA CYS A 42 2.65 10.88 5.79
C CYS A 42 2.30 11.89 6.86
N THR A 43 2.06 13.14 6.45
CA THR A 43 1.51 14.21 7.29
C THR A 43 0.20 14.72 6.72
N GLY A 44 -0.69 15.27 7.55
CA GLY A 44 -1.96 15.85 7.09
C GLY A 44 -3.15 15.39 7.90
N THR A 45 -4.33 15.37 7.29
CA THR A 45 -5.60 15.02 7.96
C THR A 45 -6.26 13.83 7.28
N LEU A 46 -6.76 12.90 8.10
CA LEU A 46 -7.57 11.75 7.68
C LEU A 46 -8.92 11.79 8.38
N ASN A 47 -9.96 11.39 7.67
CA ASN A 47 -11.28 11.22 8.26
C ASN A 47 -11.33 9.89 9.03
N ASP A 48 -11.78 9.88 10.28
CA ASP A 48 -11.90 8.65 11.07
C ASP A 48 -13.23 8.54 11.81
N PRO A 49 -14.38 8.57 11.10
CA PRO A 49 -15.70 8.60 11.74
C PRO A 49 -15.99 7.35 12.61
N LYS A 50 -15.28 6.23 12.36
CA LYS A 50 -15.44 4.97 13.11
C LYS A 50 -14.32 4.74 14.14
N GLY A 51 -13.39 5.68 14.29
CA GLY A 51 -12.29 5.60 15.26
C GLY A 51 -11.30 4.45 14.99
N ALA A 52 -11.23 3.94 13.76
CA ALA A 52 -10.36 2.82 13.41
C ALA A 52 -8.88 3.22 13.45
N LEU A 53 -8.53 4.40 12.92
CA LEU A 53 -7.16 4.94 12.97
C LEU A 53 -6.77 5.29 14.41
N ALA A 54 -7.69 5.92 15.15
CA ALA A 54 -7.45 6.30 16.54
C ALA A 54 -7.16 5.10 17.46
N LYS A 55 -7.80 3.94 17.22
CA LYS A 55 -7.53 2.68 17.93
C LYS A 55 -6.11 2.16 17.70
N LEU A 56 -5.51 2.48 16.55
CA LEU A 56 -4.11 2.15 16.23
C LEU A 56 -3.12 3.24 16.68
N GLY A 57 -3.60 4.27 17.37
CA GLY A 57 -2.80 5.41 17.79
C GLY A 57 -2.53 6.44 16.68
N ILE A 58 -3.04 6.23 15.46
CA ILE A 58 -2.91 7.15 14.33
C ILE A 58 -3.94 8.28 14.53
N LYS A 59 -3.54 9.30 15.29
CA LYS A 59 -4.35 10.48 15.64
C LYS A 59 -3.78 11.72 14.97
N ALA A 60 -4.53 12.84 15.02
CA ALA A 60 -4.12 14.11 14.44
C ALA A 60 -2.69 14.55 14.86
N ALA A 61 -2.33 14.42 16.14
CA ALA A 61 -0.99 14.75 16.62
C ALA A 61 0.11 13.90 15.97
N ALA A 62 -0.13 12.59 15.85
CA ALA A 62 0.81 11.69 15.20
C ALA A 62 0.96 11.99 13.70
N LEU A 63 -0.15 12.32 13.02
CA LEU A 63 -0.11 12.76 11.62
C LEU A 63 0.58 14.12 11.46
N ALA A 64 0.47 15.03 12.43
CA ALA A 64 1.19 16.31 12.41
C ALA A 64 2.71 16.09 12.54
N GLU A 65 3.15 15.14 13.38
CA GLU A 65 4.56 14.73 13.53
C GLU A 65 5.06 13.85 12.36
N GLY A 66 4.13 13.36 11.54
CA GLY A 66 4.39 12.43 10.45
C GLY A 66 4.33 10.98 10.93
N VAL A 67 3.59 10.16 10.20
CA VAL A 67 3.49 8.71 10.44
C VAL A 67 4.21 7.96 9.32
N ARG A 68 4.96 6.92 9.66
CA ARG A 68 5.56 6.05 8.64
C ARG A 68 4.46 5.45 7.75
N CYS A 69 4.65 5.54 6.45
CA CYS A 69 3.67 5.11 5.49
C CYS A 69 4.27 4.64 4.16
N VAL A 70 3.44 3.98 3.37
CA VAL A 70 3.65 3.66 1.97
C VAL A 70 2.47 4.23 1.18
N ALA A 71 2.76 4.99 0.12
CA ALA A 71 1.75 5.51 -0.81
C ALA A 71 1.73 4.65 -2.08
N GLY A 72 0.54 4.39 -2.62
CA GLY A 72 0.34 3.64 -3.86
C GLY A 72 -1.14 3.59 -4.25
N ASP A 73 -1.43 3.25 -5.51
CA ASP A 73 -2.80 2.98 -5.97
C ASP A 73 -3.10 1.49 -5.75
N PHE A 74 -3.56 1.15 -4.54
CA PHE A 74 -3.67 -0.24 -4.10
C PHE A 74 -4.94 -0.90 -4.64
N ASP A 75 -5.98 -0.14 -4.98
CA ASP A 75 -7.20 -0.68 -5.58
C ASP A 75 -7.39 -0.36 -7.07
N GLY A 76 -6.43 0.35 -7.68
CA GLY A 76 -6.34 0.55 -9.12
C GLY A 76 -7.30 1.61 -9.66
N ASN A 77 -7.72 2.55 -8.81
CA ASN A 77 -8.70 3.57 -9.16
C ASN A 77 -8.08 4.87 -9.71
N GLY A 78 -6.75 4.95 -9.77
CA GLY A 78 -6.01 6.14 -10.24
C GLY A 78 -5.80 7.22 -9.19
N THR A 79 -6.14 6.96 -7.92
CA THR A 79 -5.95 7.87 -6.78
C THR A 79 -4.95 7.25 -5.81
N LEU A 80 -4.11 8.07 -5.18
CA LEU A 80 -3.18 7.58 -4.17
C LEU A 80 -3.91 7.17 -2.89
N ASP A 81 -3.64 5.95 -2.47
CA ASP A 81 -3.97 5.39 -1.17
C ASP A 81 -2.75 5.43 -0.24
N PHE A 82 -2.98 5.30 1.07
CA PHE A 82 -1.92 5.35 2.07
C PHE A 82 -2.01 4.22 3.07
N ALA A 83 -0.96 3.39 3.12
CA ALA A 83 -0.77 2.39 4.16
C ALA A 83 0.08 2.96 5.29
N LEU A 84 -0.50 3.06 6.47
CA LEU A 84 0.05 3.68 7.66
C LEU A 84 0.37 2.59 8.70
N THR A 85 1.57 2.67 9.27
CA THR A 85 1.91 1.87 10.46
C THR A 85 1.69 2.71 11.73
N CYS A 86 1.57 2.07 12.89
CA CYS A 86 1.38 2.82 14.13
C CYS A 86 2.55 3.82 14.40
N PRO A 87 2.29 4.96 15.07
CA PRO A 87 3.30 6.02 15.24
C PRO A 87 4.44 5.67 16.19
N TYR A 88 4.32 4.59 16.97
CA TYR A 88 5.40 4.10 17.84
C TYR A 88 6.42 3.22 17.10
N TRP A 89 6.33 3.17 15.78
CA TRP A 89 7.28 2.46 14.93
C TRP A 89 8.74 2.82 15.27
N ASP A 90 9.08 4.11 15.27
CA ASP A 90 10.46 4.58 15.47
C ASP A 90 10.98 4.32 16.89
N LYS A 91 10.08 4.04 17.83
CA LYS A 91 10.41 3.73 19.23
C LYS A 91 10.75 2.25 19.44
N GLY A 92 10.78 1.44 18.36
CA GLY A 92 11.18 0.03 18.41
C GLY A 92 10.20 -0.88 19.16
N THR A 93 8.98 -0.43 19.43
CA THR A 93 8.02 -1.20 20.23
C THR A 93 7.44 -2.36 19.41
N SER A 94 7.56 -3.60 19.91
CA SER A 94 6.98 -4.80 19.29
C SER A 94 5.45 -4.81 19.28
N ALA A 95 4.81 -3.89 20.02
CA ALA A 95 3.38 -3.65 20.01
C ALA A 95 2.88 -3.05 18.68
N CYS A 96 3.77 -2.42 17.89
CA CYS A 96 3.40 -1.87 16.59
C CYS A 96 3.23 -2.98 15.56
N ARG A 97 2.02 -3.54 15.47
CA ARG A 97 1.70 -4.63 14.54
C ARG A 97 0.52 -4.31 13.64
N ASP A 98 -0.16 -3.21 13.88
CA ASP A 98 -1.34 -2.86 13.13
C ASP A 98 -0.99 -1.97 11.94
N ILE A 99 -1.64 -2.26 10.82
CA ILE A 99 -1.55 -1.52 9.57
C ILE A 99 -2.94 -0.96 9.30
N ALA A 100 -3.03 0.32 8.98
CA ALA A 100 -4.22 0.89 8.38
C ALA A 100 -3.94 1.21 6.92
N VAL A 101 -4.78 0.75 6.01
CA VAL A 101 -4.77 1.22 4.62
C VAL A 101 -5.97 2.09 4.41
N VAL A 102 -5.71 3.34 4.04
CA VAL A 102 -6.71 4.35 3.76
C VAL A 102 -6.79 4.52 2.26
N PHE A 103 -7.92 4.12 1.69
CA PHE A 103 -8.17 4.26 0.28
C PHE A 103 -8.94 5.54 -0.01
N PHE A 104 -8.60 6.17 -1.12
CA PHE A 104 -9.23 7.39 -1.61
C PHE A 104 -9.85 7.16 -2.99
N SER A 105 -11.04 7.70 -3.20
CA SER A 105 -11.63 7.82 -4.53
C SER A 105 -11.36 9.21 -5.11
N ALA A 106 -11.58 9.36 -6.42
CA ALA A 106 -11.36 10.61 -7.15
C ALA A 106 -12.19 11.79 -6.63
N ASP A 107 -13.34 11.54 -6.00
CA ASP A 107 -14.19 12.55 -5.34
C ASP A 107 -13.78 12.85 -3.88
N GLY A 108 -12.68 12.25 -3.41
CA GLY A 108 -12.14 12.43 -2.06
C GLY A 108 -12.81 11.58 -0.99
N ALA A 109 -13.74 10.67 -1.35
CA ALA A 109 -14.30 9.76 -0.37
C ALA A 109 -13.23 8.80 0.17
N GLN A 110 -13.34 8.45 1.45
CA GLN A 110 -12.34 7.67 2.16
C GLN A 110 -12.93 6.36 2.69
N ARG A 111 -12.22 5.25 2.51
CA ARG A 111 -12.47 4.00 3.24
C ARG A 111 -11.20 3.50 3.91
N THR A 112 -11.34 2.89 5.08
CA THR A 112 -10.19 2.40 5.85
C THR A 112 -10.32 0.90 6.07
N GLU A 113 -9.27 0.16 5.76
CA GLU A 113 -9.09 -1.23 6.18
C GLU A 113 -7.96 -1.32 7.21
N THR A 114 -8.13 -2.17 8.22
CA THR A 114 -7.09 -2.42 9.21
C THR A 114 -6.70 -3.89 9.24
N PHE A 115 -5.41 -4.14 9.43
CA PHE A 115 -4.83 -5.47 9.44
C PHE A 115 -3.90 -5.61 10.64
N LYS A 116 -3.88 -6.81 11.22
CA LYS A 116 -2.86 -7.19 12.20
C LYS A 116 -1.74 -7.94 11.49
N HIS A 117 -0.56 -7.35 11.46
CA HIS A 117 0.64 -7.96 10.91
C HIS A 117 1.21 -8.99 11.90
N PRO A 118 1.73 -10.15 11.42
CA PRO A 118 2.25 -11.21 12.28
C PRO A 118 3.50 -10.80 13.08
N ARG A 119 4.20 -9.75 12.65
CA ARG A 119 5.34 -9.13 13.36
C ARG A 119 5.29 -7.61 13.21
N ARG A 120 6.29 -6.92 13.72
CA ARG A 120 6.50 -5.50 13.45
C ARG A 120 6.62 -5.28 11.91
N PRO A 121 5.66 -4.58 11.25
CA PRO A 121 5.56 -4.50 9.79
C PRO A 121 6.57 -3.54 9.13
N GLU A 122 7.51 -4.08 8.37
CA GLU A 122 8.42 -3.29 7.52
C GLU A 122 7.82 -3.18 6.12
N LEU A 123 6.85 -2.27 5.96
CA LEU A 123 6.13 -2.13 4.69
C LEU A 123 6.93 -1.34 3.65
N PHE A 124 6.85 -1.81 2.41
CA PHE A 124 7.36 -1.19 1.20
C PHE A 124 6.32 -1.26 0.09
N LEU A 125 6.42 -0.34 -0.87
CA LEU A 125 5.64 -0.38 -2.09
C LEU A 125 6.09 -1.54 -2.99
N TYR A 126 5.15 -2.36 -3.43
CA TYR A 126 5.38 -3.38 -4.46
C TYR A 126 4.61 -3.01 -5.71
N ARG A 127 5.35 -2.65 -6.77
CA ARG A 127 4.76 -2.20 -8.04
C ARG A 127 4.13 -3.35 -8.84
N PRO A 128 3.10 -3.07 -9.65
CA PRO A 128 2.51 -4.03 -10.57
C PRO A 128 3.54 -4.79 -11.39
N GLY A 129 3.21 -6.02 -11.72
CA GLY A 129 4.02 -6.90 -12.55
C GLY A 129 3.17 -8.06 -13.06
N SER A 130 3.26 -8.33 -14.36
CA SER A 130 2.50 -9.38 -15.03
C SER A 130 3.03 -10.79 -14.77
N GLU A 131 4.26 -10.92 -14.27
CA GLU A 131 4.94 -12.19 -14.05
C GLU A 131 5.35 -12.35 -12.58
N ARG A 132 5.41 -13.61 -12.14
CA ARG A 132 6.03 -13.95 -10.87
C ARG A 132 7.52 -13.63 -10.99
N ARG A 133 8.05 -12.77 -10.12
CA ARG A 133 9.45 -12.35 -10.20
C ARG A 133 10.39 -13.47 -9.69
N PRO A 134 11.70 -13.41 -10.00
CA PRO A 134 12.63 -14.52 -9.78
C PRO A 134 12.75 -15.03 -8.34
N ARG A 135 12.34 -14.27 -7.32
CA ARG A 135 12.37 -14.71 -5.92
C ARG A 135 10.98 -15.15 -5.46
N GLY A 136 10.11 -15.53 -6.39
CA GLY A 136 8.78 -16.03 -6.11
C GLY A 136 7.75 -14.93 -5.78
N GLU A 137 8.08 -13.65 -5.99
CA GLU A 137 7.15 -12.55 -5.74
C GLU A 137 5.92 -12.63 -6.66
N PRO A 138 4.69 -12.50 -6.15
CA PRO A 138 3.48 -12.68 -6.94
C PRO A 138 3.32 -11.61 -8.02
N ALA A 139 2.63 -11.98 -9.10
CA ALA A 139 2.07 -11.00 -10.02
C ALA A 139 1.04 -10.13 -9.29
N SER A 140 1.01 -8.85 -9.63
CA SER A 140 0.01 -7.90 -9.13
C SER A 140 -0.43 -6.99 -10.27
N ARG A 141 -1.74 -6.76 -10.37
CA ARG A 141 -2.30 -5.81 -11.33
C ARG A 141 -2.20 -4.36 -10.85
N PHE A 142 -2.26 -4.16 -9.52
CA PHE A 142 -2.23 -2.86 -8.86
C PHE A 142 -0.98 -2.76 -7.98
N ASP A 143 -0.75 -1.59 -7.40
CA ASP A 143 0.25 -1.52 -6.34
C ASP A 143 -0.16 -2.45 -5.20
N ALA A 144 0.84 -2.90 -4.46
CA ALA A 144 0.66 -3.73 -3.29
C ALA A 144 1.62 -3.29 -2.18
N LEU A 145 1.39 -3.82 -1.00
CA LEU A 145 2.35 -3.71 0.10
C LEU A 145 3.14 -5.01 0.17
N VAL A 146 4.43 -4.89 0.42
CA VAL A 146 5.30 -6.00 0.74
C VAL A 146 6.05 -5.73 2.04
N ASP A 147 6.19 -6.76 2.84
CA ASP A 147 7.15 -6.82 3.93
C ASP A 147 8.13 -7.97 3.65
N TRP A 148 9.38 -7.61 3.35
CA TRP A 148 10.46 -8.55 3.03
C TRP A 148 10.94 -9.17 4.33
N GLY A 149 10.38 -10.32 4.70
CA GLY A 149 10.68 -10.90 6.00
C GLY A 149 12.05 -11.54 6.12
N GLU A 150 12.45 -11.67 7.37
CA GLU A 150 13.58 -12.47 7.78
C GLU A 150 13.31 -13.96 7.50
N GLY A 151 14.34 -14.70 7.07
CA GLY A 151 14.23 -16.15 6.86
C GLY A 151 13.40 -16.58 5.63
N ALA A 152 13.51 -15.82 4.52
CA ALA A 152 12.91 -16.16 3.22
C ALA A 152 11.38 -16.15 3.16
N MET A 153 10.70 -15.48 4.10
CA MET A 153 9.24 -15.31 4.09
C MET A 153 8.84 -13.87 3.78
N ASN A 154 8.38 -13.64 2.56
CA ASN A 154 7.84 -12.36 2.13
C ASN A 154 6.33 -12.32 2.37
N MET A 155 5.83 -11.19 2.85
CA MET A 155 4.41 -11.00 3.14
C MET A 155 3.86 -9.92 2.25
N PHE A 156 2.79 -10.23 1.51
CA PHE A 156 2.19 -9.31 0.55
C PHE A 156 0.74 -9.01 0.93
N TYR A 157 0.35 -7.76 0.73
CA TYR A 157 -1.04 -7.30 0.79
C TYR A 157 -1.43 -6.84 -0.60
N ILE A 158 -2.19 -7.67 -1.31
CA ILE A 158 -2.58 -7.44 -2.70
C ILE A 158 -4.10 -7.32 -2.78
N HIS A 159 -4.59 -6.33 -3.51
CA HIS A 159 -6.02 -6.13 -3.65
C HIS A 159 -6.67 -7.28 -4.44
N ASP A 160 -7.75 -7.82 -3.87
CA ASP A 160 -8.61 -8.81 -4.50
C ASP A 160 -9.84 -8.08 -5.07
N PRO A 161 -9.88 -7.79 -6.39
CA PRO A 161 -10.96 -7.01 -6.99
C PRO A 161 -12.31 -7.71 -6.90
N LYS A 162 -12.34 -9.03 -6.72
CA LYS A 162 -13.60 -9.77 -6.52
C LYS A 162 -14.20 -9.54 -5.13
N LYS A 163 -13.34 -9.27 -4.15
CA LYS A 163 -13.74 -9.06 -2.75
C LYS A 163 -13.72 -7.59 -2.34
N GLY A 164 -13.15 -6.71 -3.17
CA GLY A 164 -13.00 -5.28 -2.91
C GLY A 164 -12.18 -4.99 -1.65
N ARG A 165 -11.12 -5.78 -1.40
CA ARG A 165 -10.26 -5.65 -0.21
C ARG A 165 -8.86 -6.19 -0.41
N LEU A 166 -7.92 -5.81 0.44
CA LEU A 166 -6.59 -6.43 0.43
C LEU A 166 -6.63 -7.86 0.97
N ARG A 167 -5.83 -8.72 0.34
CA ARG A 167 -5.58 -10.09 0.77
C ARG A 167 -4.14 -10.21 1.24
N PHE A 168 -3.97 -10.71 2.46
CA PHE A 168 -2.68 -11.07 3.01
C PHE A 168 -2.23 -12.44 2.51
N ASN A 169 -1.05 -12.52 1.93
CA ASN A 169 -0.44 -13.75 1.44
C ASN A 169 1.02 -13.84 1.93
N LYS A 170 1.45 -15.05 2.30
CA LYS A 170 2.86 -15.36 2.58
C LYS A 170 3.47 -16.08 1.38
N TYR A 171 4.66 -15.68 0.98
CA TYR A 171 5.42 -16.30 -0.10
C TYR A 171 6.81 -16.68 0.41
N ARG A 172 7.21 -17.91 0.14
CA ARG A 172 8.60 -18.33 0.33
C ARG A 172 9.43 -17.81 -0.82
N SER A 173 10.56 -17.17 -0.52
CA SER A 173 11.56 -16.88 -1.54
C SER A 173 12.08 -18.21 -2.09
N GLU A 174 12.00 -18.41 -3.40
CA GLU A 174 12.57 -19.62 -4.02
C GLU A 174 14.11 -19.53 -3.97
N GLY A 175 14.76 -20.59 -3.47
CA GLY A 175 16.24 -20.68 -3.41
C GLY A 175 16.91 -20.38 -2.06
N SER A 176 16.16 -20.32 -0.95
CA SER A 176 16.72 -20.24 0.43
C SER A 176 17.12 -21.59 1.00
#